data_AF-A0A2R5GV10-F1
#
_entry.id   AF-A0A2R5GV10-F1
#
_cell.length_a   1.000
_cell.length_b   1.000
_cell.length_c   1.000
_cell.angle_alpha   90.00
_cell.angle_beta   90.00
_cell.angle_gamma   90.00
#
_symmetry.space_group_name_H-M   'P 1'
#
loop_
_entity.id
_entity.type
_entity.pdbx_description
1 polymer ?
#
loop_
_entity_poly.entity_id
_entity_poly.type
_entity_poly.pdbx_seq_one_letter_code
_entity_poly.pdbx_strand_id
1 'polypeptide(L)'
;MDFSSLFADKLEKSIPSWTEAFGKMSAKDLDEAELIAAGQTPADTKVKIDTSIPLPREPKIDGKGRSYGTGRRKTSTACVWIKPVEAERQEGSGTITVNRRELVKYFHQDPDQRFHAIEPLLVTKTIGNFDVNVVVSGGGYTGQAGAIRHGLARALQNYNPSHRAVLKPLQMLRRDPRMVEPKKGGQPKARKKFQWVKR
;
A
#
# COMPACT_ATOMS: atom_id res chain seq x y z
N MET A 1 -14.71 45.68 -31.48
CA MET A 1 -13.64 44.68 -31.73
C MET A 1 -13.85 43.65 -30.65
N ASP A 2 -14.65 42.65 -31.00
CA ASP A 2 -15.38 41.86 -30.03
C ASP A 2 -14.70 40.49 -29.92
N PHE A 3 -14.15 40.21 -28.74
CA PHE A 3 -13.32 39.06 -28.42
C PHE A 3 -14.13 37.74 -28.29
N SER A 4 -15.30 37.62 -28.93
CA SER A 4 -16.12 36.39 -28.93
C SER A 4 -15.95 35.51 -30.17
N SER A 5 -15.29 36.01 -31.23
CA SER A 5 -15.14 35.28 -32.50
C SER A 5 -13.85 34.48 -32.65
N LEU A 6 -12.93 34.53 -31.68
CA LEU A 6 -11.63 33.83 -31.74
C LEU A 6 -11.54 32.55 -30.90
N PHE A 7 -12.60 32.20 -30.14
CA PHE A 7 -12.59 31.02 -29.27
C PHE A 7 -13.43 29.84 -29.80
N ALA A 8 -14.18 30.04 -30.89
CA ALA A 8 -15.05 29.01 -31.48
C ALA A 8 -14.34 28.10 -32.50
N ASP A 9 -13.28 28.56 -33.18
CA ASP A 9 -12.67 27.82 -34.30
C ASP A 9 -11.62 26.78 -33.90
N LYS A 10 -11.34 26.61 -32.60
CA LYS A 10 -10.28 25.69 -32.12
C LYS A 10 -10.81 24.44 -31.40
N LEU A 11 -12.11 24.20 -31.46
CA LEU A 11 -12.80 23.09 -30.77
C LEU A 11 -13.47 22.06 -31.69
N GLU A 12 -13.23 22.10 -33.00
CA GLU A 12 -13.85 21.15 -33.97
C GLU A 12 -12.90 20.18 -34.65
N LYS A 13 -11.60 20.17 -34.30
CA LYS A 13 -10.63 19.25 -34.93
C LYS A 13 -9.85 18.47 -33.88
N SER A 14 -10.50 17.50 -33.24
CA SER A 14 -9.88 16.29 -32.64
C SER A 14 -10.81 15.63 -31.59
N ILE A 15 -12.05 15.31 -31.95
CA ILE A 15 -12.76 14.21 -31.28
C ILE A 15 -13.45 13.44 -32.40
N PRO A 16 -13.09 12.17 -32.66
CA PRO A 16 -13.82 11.37 -33.64
C PRO A 16 -15.27 11.29 -33.21
N SER A 17 -16.16 11.60 -34.14
CA SER A 17 -17.60 11.59 -33.91
C SER A 17 -18.03 10.17 -33.54
N TRP A 18 -19.00 10.07 -32.64
CA TRP A 18 -19.58 8.81 -32.18
C TRP A 18 -20.04 7.90 -33.34
N THR A 19 -20.27 8.47 -34.52
CA THR A 19 -20.60 7.80 -35.78
C THR A 19 -19.45 7.07 -36.47
N GLU A 20 -18.18 7.37 -36.20
CA GLU A 20 -17.03 6.64 -36.76
C GLU A 20 -16.66 5.38 -35.96
N ALA A 21 -17.04 5.32 -34.68
CA ALA A 21 -16.81 4.17 -33.81
C ALA A 21 -17.80 3.01 -34.04
N PHE A 22 -18.95 3.29 -34.69
CA PHE A 22 -20.00 2.30 -34.98
C PHE A 22 -19.87 1.64 -36.37
N GLY A 23 -18.93 2.09 -37.21
CA GLY A 23 -18.80 1.66 -38.62
C GLY A 23 -18.24 0.26 -38.87
N LYS A 24 -18.04 -0.58 -37.84
CA LYS A 24 -17.65 -2.00 -37.99
C LYS A 24 -18.33 -2.89 -36.95
N MET A 25 -19.65 -2.81 -36.85
CA MET A 25 -20.44 -3.81 -36.15
C MET A 25 -20.91 -4.88 -37.15
N SER A 26 -20.72 -6.14 -36.79
CA SER A 26 -21.11 -7.27 -37.62
C SER A 26 -22.63 -7.43 -37.58
N ALA A 27 -23.24 -8.04 -38.60
CA ALA A 27 -24.69 -8.24 -38.67
C ALA A 27 -25.28 -9.01 -37.46
N LYS A 28 -24.44 -9.67 -36.65
CA LYS A 28 -24.86 -10.34 -35.41
C LYS A 28 -25.12 -9.36 -34.26
N ASP A 29 -24.44 -8.22 -34.25
CA ASP A 29 -24.50 -7.25 -33.15
C ASP A 29 -25.74 -6.32 -33.26
N LEU A 30 -26.38 -6.26 -34.43
CA LEU A 30 -27.61 -5.50 -34.67
C LEU A 30 -28.88 -6.28 -34.31
N ASP A 31 -28.88 -7.61 -34.53
CA ASP A 31 -29.95 -8.52 -34.09
C ASP A 31 -30.05 -8.58 -32.55
N GLU A 32 -28.89 -8.51 -31.87
CA GLU A 32 -28.83 -8.48 -30.40
C GLU A 32 -29.39 -7.17 -29.82
N ALA A 33 -29.36 -6.06 -30.56
CA ALA A 33 -29.92 -4.78 -30.13
C ALA A 33 -31.46 -4.71 -30.24
N GLU A 34 -32.06 -5.34 -31.25
CA GLU A 34 -33.52 -5.44 -31.38
C GLU A 34 -34.14 -6.38 -30.32
N LEU A 35 -33.43 -7.43 -29.92
CA LEU A 35 -33.85 -8.34 -28.84
C LEU A 35 -33.85 -7.68 -27.44
N ILE A 36 -32.95 -6.72 -27.19
CA ILE A 36 -32.87 -5.98 -25.92
C ILE A 36 -34.02 -4.96 -25.80
N ALA A 37 -34.50 -4.41 -26.91
CA ALA A 37 -35.65 -3.50 -26.94
C ALA A 37 -37.00 -4.20 -26.67
N ALA A 38 -37.07 -5.53 -26.82
CA ALA A 38 -38.27 -6.34 -26.60
C ALA A 38 -38.53 -6.73 -25.13
N GLY A 39 -37.70 -6.27 -24.18
CA GLY A 39 -37.96 -6.45 -22.74
C GLY A 39 -37.91 -7.90 -22.24
N GLN A 40 -37.38 -8.83 -23.02
CA GLN A 40 -37.05 -10.17 -22.52
C GLN A 40 -35.66 -10.12 -21.91
N THR A 41 -35.59 -10.07 -20.58
CA THR A 41 -34.34 -10.27 -19.86
C THR A 41 -34.02 -11.77 -19.88
N PRO A 42 -32.92 -12.24 -20.52
CA PRO A 42 -32.49 -13.61 -20.35
C PRO A 42 -32.02 -13.80 -18.91
N ALA A 43 -32.85 -14.49 -18.12
CA ALA A 43 -32.71 -14.67 -16.67
C ALA A 43 -31.52 -15.56 -16.23
N ASP A 44 -30.65 -15.98 -17.15
CA ASP A 44 -29.56 -16.93 -16.85
C ASP A 44 -28.28 -16.68 -17.64
N THR A 45 -27.94 -15.43 -17.96
CA THR A 45 -26.57 -15.13 -18.42
C THR A 45 -25.63 -15.06 -17.23
N LYS A 46 -25.20 -16.23 -16.74
CA LYS A 46 -24.05 -16.34 -15.84
C LYS A 46 -22.83 -15.74 -16.55
N VAL A 47 -22.49 -14.49 -16.23
CA VAL A 47 -21.20 -13.90 -16.59
C VAL A 47 -20.13 -14.82 -15.98
N LYS A 48 -19.48 -15.61 -16.84
CA LYS A 48 -18.29 -16.37 -16.47
C LYS A 48 -17.18 -15.35 -16.26
N ILE A 49 -17.05 -14.87 -15.02
CA ILE A 49 -15.87 -14.11 -14.62
C ILE A 49 -14.71 -15.09 -14.68
N ASP A 50 -13.74 -14.84 -15.57
CA ASP A 50 -12.53 -15.65 -15.65
C ASP A 50 -11.83 -15.61 -14.29
N THR A 51 -11.91 -16.73 -13.56
CA THR A 51 -11.31 -16.95 -12.22
C THR A 51 -9.79 -16.74 -12.16
N SER A 52 -9.16 -16.43 -13.30
CA SER A 52 -7.75 -16.12 -13.46
C SER A 52 -7.38 -14.70 -13.03
N ILE A 53 -8.32 -13.75 -13.01
CA ILE A 53 -8.07 -12.37 -12.60
C ILE A 53 -8.27 -12.25 -11.07
N PRO A 54 -7.22 -11.99 -10.28
CA PRO A 54 -7.39 -11.79 -8.84
C PRO A 54 -8.24 -10.54 -8.61
N LEU A 55 -9.23 -10.65 -7.71
CA LEU A 55 -10.12 -9.55 -7.34
C LEU A 55 -9.33 -8.25 -7.04
N PRO A 56 -9.81 -7.08 -7.50
CA PRO A 56 -9.20 -5.82 -7.17
C PRO A 56 -9.23 -5.64 -5.65
N ARG A 57 -8.10 -5.20 -5.09
CA ARG A 57 -8.03 -4.92 -3.65
C ARG A 57 -8.67 -3.56 -3.40
N GLU A 58 -9.59 -3.50 -2.46
CA GLU A 58 -10.23 -2.26 -2.06
C GLU A 58 -9.34 -1.47 -1.07
N PRO A 59 -9.35 -0.13 -1.12
CA PRO A 59 -8.73 0.69 -0.10
C PRO A 59 -9.49 0.58 1.23
N LYS A 60 -8.75 0.50 2.35
CA LYS A 60 -9.30 0.46 3.71
C LYS A 60 -8.90 1.73 4.46
N ILE A 61 -9.82 2.70 4.47
CA ILE A 61 -9.65 4.02 5.07
C ILE A 61 -10.73 4.20 6.14
N ASP A 62 -10.36 4.74 7.30
CA ASP A 62 -11.30 5.07 8.37
C ASP A 62 -12.08 6.35 8.06
N GLY A 63 -13.19 6.59 8.77
CA GLY A 63 -13.98 7.84 8.61
C GLY A 63 -13.23 9.15 8.89
N LYS A 64 -12.00 9.08 9.43
CA LYS A 64 -11.09 10.24 9.65
C LYS A 64 -10.03 10.37 8.54
N GLY A 65 -10.18 9.67 7.42
CA GLY A 65 -9.23 9.69 6.29
C GLY A 65 -7.88 9.05 6.60
N ARG A 66 -7.81 8.19 7.63
CA ARG A 66 -6.56 7.55 8.06
C ARG A 66 -6.54 6.10 7.62
N SER A 67 -5.36 5.58 7.30
CA SER A 67 -5.15 4.16 7.06
C SER A 67 -4.39 3.51 8.21
N TYR A 68 -4.81 2.31 8.57
CA TYR A 68 -4.21 1.52 9.65
C TYR A 68 -3.27 0.44 9.09
N GLY A 69 -2.13 0.23 9.76
CA GLY A 69 -1.22 -0.86 9.47
C GLY A 69 -0.56 -1.42 10.73
N THR A 70 -0.52 -2.74 10.87
CA THR A 70 0.20 -3.41 11.96
C THR A 70 1.45 -4.08 11.45
N GLY A 71 2.58 -3.86 12.11
CA GLY A 71 3.85 -4.51 11.83
C GLY A 71 4.40 -5.29 13.03
N ARG A 72 5.12 -6.38 12.79
CA ARG A 72 5.75 -7.20 13.84
C ARG A 72 7.09 -7.74 13.37
N ARG A 73 8.11 -7.71 14.23
CA ARG A 73 9.42 -8.34 14.00
C ARG A 73 10.03 -8.78 15.32
N LYS A 74 10.51 -10.03 15.39
CA LYS A 74 10.93 -10.66 16.65
C LYS A 74 9.81 -10.50 17.70
N THR A 75 10.07 -9.82 18.80
CA THR A 75 9.12 -9.51 19.87
C THR A 75 8.51 -8.10 19.77
N SER A 76 8.96 -7.28 18.82
CA SER A 76 8.46 -5.91 18.65
C SER A 76 7.16 -5.88 17.84
N THR A 77 6.22 -5.07 18.29
CA THR A 77 4.94 -4.80 17.61
C THR A 77 4.79 -3.30 17.39
N ALA A 78 4.41 -2.92 16.17
CA ALA A 78 4.17 -1.55 15.76
C ALA A 78 2.74 -1.41 15.21
N CYS A 79 2.02 -0.40 15.71
CA CYS A 79 0.75 0.06 15.19
C CYS A 79 1.00 1.40 14.51
N VAL A 80 0.73 1.46 13.22
CA VAL A 80 1.01 2.61 12.36
C VAL A 80 -0.31 3.18 11.87
N TRP A 81 -0.44 4.49 11.98
CA TRP A 81 -1.52 5.27 11.41
C TRP A 81 -0.92 6.26 10.43
N ILE A 82 -1.43 6.24 9.20
CA ILE A 82 -1.05 7.19 8.16
C ILE A 82 -2.22 8.12 7.90
N LYS A 83 -1.95 9.41 7.76
CA LYS A 83 -2.90 10.42 7.31
C LYS A 83 -2.30 11.18 6.13
N PRO A 84 -3.03 11.44 5.04
CA PRO A 84 -2.55 12.33 4.00
C PRO A 84 -2.40 13.75 4.56
N VAL A 85 -1.37 14.46 4.10
CA VAL A 85 -1.19 15.87 4.41
C VAL A 85 -2.22 16.65 3.59
N GLU A 86 -3.27 17.14 4.25
CA GLU A 86 -4.24 18.05 3.63
C GLU A 86 -3.57 19.43 3.51
N ALA A 87 -3.58 20.02 2.32
CA ALA A 87 -2.92 21.30 2.03
C ALA A 87 -3.38 22.45 2.95
N GLU A 88 -4.57 22.34 3.55
CA GLU A 88 -5.15 23.35 4.43
C GLU A 88 -4.59 23.33 5.86
N ARG A 89 -3.97 22.23 6.30
CA ARG A 89 -3.28 22.18 7.60
C ARG A 89 -1.79 22.43 7.40
N GLN A 90 -1.37 23.69 7.56
CA GLN A 90 0.04 24.09 7.58
C GLN A 90 0.85 23.37 8.67
N GLU A 91 0.20 22.90 9.73
CA GLU A 91 0.80 22.19 10.86
C GLU A 91 0.87 20.67 10.62
N GLY A 92 1.69 20.22 9.66
CA GLY A 92 1.80 18.78 9.38
C GLY A 92 2.53 18.41 8.09
N SER A 93 3.68 19.02 7.81
CA SER A 93 4.47 18.67 6.62
C SER A 93 5.17 17.32 6.80
N GLY A 94 4.46 16.21 6.55
CA GLY A 94 5.03 14.86 6.50
C GLY A 94 5.73 14.42 7.77
N THR A 95 5.19 14.79 8.94
CA THR A 95 5.87 14.56 10.22
C THR A 95 5.76 13.10 10.63
N ILE A 96 6.90 12.50 10.99
CA ILE A 96 6.96 11.11 11.48
C ILE A 96 7.20 11.12 12.99
N THR A 97 6.18 10.67 13.73
CA THR A 97 6.23 10.54 15.20
C THR A 97 6.20 9.08 15.63
N VAL A 98 7.06 8.74 16.59
CA VAL A 98 7.16 7.41 17.21
C VAL A 98 6.99 7.57 18.71
N ASN A 99 5.93 6.97 19.28
CA ASN A 99 5.60 7.06 20.70
C ASN A 99 5.59 8.51 21.25
N ARG A 100 4.99 9.44 20.48
CA ARG A 100 4.92 10.88 20.77
C ARG A 100 6.27 11.61 20.77
N ARG A 101 7.32 11.02 20.20
CA ARG A 101 8.63 11.64 19.99
C ARG A 101 8.93 11.69 18.50
N GLU A 102 9.76 12.64 18.07
CA GLU A 102 10.26 12.67 16.69
C GLU A 102 11.12 11.44 16.37
N LEU A 103 11.10 11.01 15.11
CA LEU A 103 11.85 9.84 14.65
C LEU A 103 13.35 9.90 14.98
N VAL A 104 13.97 11.07 14.78
CA VAL A 104 15.41 11.30 15.04
C VAL A 104 15.72 11.17 16.53
N LYS A 105 14.86 11.73 17.39
CA LYS A 105 15.00 11.68 18.86
C LYS A 105 14.74 10.28 19.41
N TYR A 106 13.83 9.51 18.80
CA TYR A 106 13.53 8.15 19.23
C TYR A 106 14.67 7.18 18.90
N PHE A 107 15.15 7.19 17.66
CA PHE A 107 16.27 6.35 17.21
C PHE A 107 17.58 7.16 17.29
N HIS A 108 18.06 7.40 18.51
CA HIS A 108 19.24 8.26 18.71
C HIS A 108 20.57 7.59 18.30
N GLN A 109 20.68 6.26 18.41
CA GLN A 109 21.96 5.55 18.35
C GLN A 109 22.45 5.30 16.93
N ASP A 110 21.65 4.63 16.10
CA ASP A 110 22.08 4.19 14.76
C ASP A 110 21.20 4.83 13.66
N PRO A 111 21.80 5.51 12.67
CA PRO A 111 21.09 6.06 11.51
C PRO A 111 20.36 4.98 10.68
N ASP A 112 20.90 3.78 10.59
CA ASP A 112 20.31 2.66 9.85
C ASP A 112 18.90 2.30 10.32
N GLN A 113 18.64 2.45 11.62
CA GLN A 113 17.32 2.19 12.20
C GLN A 113 16.28 3.20 11.67
N ARG A 114 16.69 4.46 11.49
CA ARG A 114 15.85 5.52 10.90
C ARG A 114 15.58 5.23 9.43
N PHE A 115 16.63 4.85 8.70
CA PHE A 115 16.52 4.51 7.28
C PHE A 115 15.53 3.35 7.07
N HIS A 116 15.68 2.25 7.83
CA HIS A 116 14.75 1.12 7.75
C HIS A 116 13.30 1.47 8.07
N ALA A 117 13.07 2.38 9.03
CA ALA A 117 11.72 2.83 9.36
C ALA A 117 11.09 3.62 8.19
N ILE A 118 11.85 4.48 7.51
CA ILE A 118 11.35 5.35 6.42
C ILE A 118 11.32 4.64 5.05
N GLU A 119 12.08 3.55 4.89
CA GLU A 119 12.26 2.79 3.64
C GLU A 119 10.99 2.61 2.78
N PRO A 120 9.81 2.27 3.32
CA PRO A 120 8.60 2.12 2.52
C PRO A 120 8.16 3.41 1.82
N LEU A 121 8.30 4.56 2.51
CA LEU A 121 7.95 5.89 1.97
C LEU A 121 8.93 6.32 0.88
N LEU A 122 10.21 5.97 1.05
CA LEU A 122 11.25 6.26 0.07
C LEU A 122 10.99 5.50 -1.24
N VAL A 123 10.69 4.21 -1.14
CA VAL A 123 10.41 3.34 -2.28
C VAL A 123 9.17 3.77 -3.04
N THR A 124 8.11 4.17 -2.33
CA THR A 124 6.89 4.67 -2.96
C THR A 124 7.01 6.12 -3.45
N LYS A 125 8.13 6.80 -3.15
CA LYS A 125 8.35 8.23 -3.44
C LYS A 125 7.25 9.12 -2.83
N THR A 126 6.77 8.77 -1.64
CA THR A 126 5.69 9.46 -0.94
C THR A 126 6.18 10.12 0.36
N ILE A 127 7.47 10.42 0.44
CA ILE A 127 8.03 11.19 1.55
C ILE A 127 7.43 12.60 1.51
N GLY A 128 6.95 13.10 2.65
CA GLY A 128 6.31 14.42 2.75
C GLY A 128 4.81 14.42 2.50
N ASN A 129 4.27 13.42 1.81
CA ASN A 129 2.83 13.37 1.46
C ASN A 129 1.95 12.89 2.62
N PHE A 130 2.54 12.28 3.63
CA PHE A 130 1.85 11.57 4.69
C PHE A 130 2.39 11.93 6.06
N ASP A 131 1.49 12.26 6.98
CA ASP A 131 1.78 12.28 8.41
C ASP A 131 1.68 10.86 8.97
N VAL A 132 2.70 10.47 9.74
CA VAL A 132 2.83 9.13 10.28
C VAL A 132 2.86 9.20 11.80
N ASN A 133 1.89 8.55 12.43
CA ASN A 133 1.88 8.31 13.87
C ASN A 133 2.08 6.83 14.15
N VAL A 134 3.16 6.51 14.85
CA VAL A 134 3.55 5.15 15.18
C VAL A 134 3.51 4.96 16.70
N VAL A 135 2.80 3.91 17.13
CA VAL A 135 2.88 3.38 18.49
C VAL A 135 3.63 2.06 18.45
N VAL A 136 4.71 1.94 19.21
CA VAL A 136 5.58 0.75 19.23
C VAL A 136 5.75 0.23 20.64
N SER A 137 5.74 -1.09 20.78
CA SER A 137 5.98 -1.80 22.04
C SER A 137 6.84 -3.05 21.83
N GLY A 138 7.63 -3.41 22.85
CA GLY A 138 8.43 -4.63 22.91
C GLY A 138 9.72 -4.64 22.09
N GLY A 139 10.54 -5.66 22.35
CA GLY A 139 11.85 -5.88 21.71
C GLY A 139 12.84 -4.73 21.91
N GLY A 140 13.71 -4.51 20.92
CA GLY A 140 14.72 -3.44 20.92
C GLY A 140 14.69 -2.62 19.63
N TYR A 141 15.45 -1.53 19.55
CA TYR A 141 15.33 -0.53 18.48
C TYR A 141 15.42 -1.09 17.04
N THR A 142 16.31 -2.05 16.77
CA THR A 142 16.42 -2.69 15.44
C THR A 142 15.20 -3.55 15.08
N GLY A 143 14.63 -4.24 16.07
CA GLY A 143 13.39 -5.00 15.92
C GLY A 143 12.19 -4.08 15.71
N GLN A 144 12.15 -2.98 16.46
CA GLN A 144 11.15 -1.94 16.37
C GLN A 144 11.17 -1.26 14.99
N ALA A 145 12.32 -0.81 14.50
CA ALA A 145 12.46 -0.23 13.17
C ALA A 145 11.94 -1.15 12.06
N GLY A 146 12.27 -2.46 12.13
CA GLY A 146 11.74 -3.45 11.20
C GLY A 146 10.23 -3.69 11.33
N ALA A 147 9.68 -3.59 12.54
CA ALA A 147 8.23 -3.64 12.75
C ALA A 147 7.54 -2.41 12.16
N ILE A 148 8.10 -1.20 12.34
CA ILE A 148 7.59 0.04 11.75
C ILE A 148 7.59 -0.06 10.23
N ARG A 149 8.70 -0.50 9.62
CA ARG A 149 8.81 -0.75 8.17
C ARG A 149 7.66 -1.60 7.64
N HIS A 150 7.37 -2.71 8.31
CA HIS A 150 6.30 -3.63 7.92
C HIS A 150 4.90 -3.01 8.11
N GLY A 151 4.70 -2.25 9.21
CA GLY A 151 3.43 -1.56 9.49
C GLY A 151 3.13 -0.46 8.48
N LEU A 152 4.12 0.36 8.15
CA LEU A 152 4.03 1.42 7.14
C LEU A 152 3.69 0.85 5.76
N ALA A 153 4.38 -0.21 5.33
CA ALA A 153 4.09 -0.85 4.04
C ALA A 153 2.62 -1.33 3.94
N ARG A 154 2.07 -1.85 5.04
CA ARG A 154 0.65 -2.27 5.10
C ARG A 154 -0.30 -1.08 5.10
N ALA A 155 -0.01 -0.03 5.85
CA ALA A 155 -0.83 1.18 5.88
C ALA A 155 -0.86 1.87 4.50
N LEU A 156 0.28 1.92 3.79
CA LEU A 156 0.35 2.43 2.42
C LEU A 156 -0.47 1.59 1.44
N GLN A 157 -0.36 0.26 1.52
CA GLN A 157 -1.17 -0.64 0.68
C GLN A 157 -2.67 -0.45 0.95
N ASN A 158 -3.07 -0.29 2.21
CA ASN A 158 -4.46 -0.09 2.59
C ASN A 158 -4.99 1.27 2.13
N TYR A 159 -4.14 2.30 2.09
CA TYR A 159 -4.51 3.61 1.56
C TYR A 159 -4.71 3.58 0.04
N ASN A 160 -3.71 3.10 -0.69
CA ASN A 160 -3.78 2.92 -2.14
C ASN A 160 -3.25 1.53 -2.53
N PRO A 161 -4.14 0.64 -3.02
CA PRO A 161 -3.80 -0.71 -3.45
C PRO A 161 -2.68 -0.80 -4.50
N SER A 162 -2.47 0.25 -5.30
CA SER A 162 -1.44 0.32 -6.35
C SER A 162 -0.02 0.25 -5.79
N HIS A 163 0.21 0.71 -4.56
CA HIS A 163 1.55 0.64 -3.93
C HIS A 163 2.04 -0.79 -3.72
N ARG A 164 1.14 -1.79 -3.72
CA ARG A 164 1.52 -3.19 -3.61
C ARG A 164 2.45 -3.65 -4.73
N ALA A 165 2.28 -3.12 -5.95
CA ALA A 165 3.11 -3.48 -7.09
C ALA A 165 4.59 -3.18 -6.83
N VAL A 166 4.88 -2.08 -6.13
CA VAL A 166 6.24 -1.66 -5.78
C VAL A 166 6.74 -2.34 -4.49
N LEU A 167 5.87 -2.49 -3.48
CA LEU A 167 6.26 -3.01 -2.16
C LEU A 167 6.41 -4.53 -2.10
N LYS A 168 5.68 -5.29 -2.93
CA LYS A 168 5.68 -6.76 -2.91
C LYS A 168 7.01 -7.35 -3.41
N PRO A 169 7.61 -6.89 -4.53
CA PRO A 169 8.92 -7.38 -4.98
C PRO A 169 10.03 -7.17 -3.94
N LEU A 170 10.00 -6.04 -3.22
CA LEU A 170 10.97 -5.70 -2.18
C LEU A 170 10.74 -6.41 -0.83
N GLN A 171 9.78 -7.34 -0.79
CA GLN A 171 9.45 -8.16 0.40
C GLN A 171 9.04 -7.37 1.65
N MET A 172 8.70 -6.07 1.53
CA MET A 172 8.30 -5.24 2.66
C MET A 172 6.96 -5.65 3.27
N LEU A 173 6.10 -6.27 2.46
CA LEU A 173 4.80 -6.82 2.87
C LEU A 173 4.90 -8.23 3.47
N ARG A 174 6.07 -8.87 3.43
CA ARG A 174 6.30 -10.15 4.09
C ARG A 174 6.80 -9.87 5.51
N ARG A 175 6.18 -10.51 6.50
CA ARG A 175 6.70 -10.49 7.87
C ARG A 175 8.02 -11.25 7.91
N ASP A 176 9.05 -10.69 8.54
CA ASP A 176 10.28 -11.43 8.87
C ASP A 176 9.96 -12.53 9.91
N PRO A 177 10.06 -13.83 9.56
CA PRO A 177 9.70 -14.92 10.44
C PRO A 177 10.79 -15.26 11.47
N ARG A 178 11.99 -14.69 11.37
CA ARG A 178 13.12 -15.02 12.24
C ARG A 178 12.79 -14.71 13.70
N MET A 179 12.96 -15.71 14.56
CA MET A 179 12.74 -15.62 16.00
C MET A 179 13.96 -16.15 16.74
N VAL A 180 14.15 -15.72 17.99
CA VAL A 180 15.20 -16.26 18.85
C VAL A 180 14.89 -17.74 19.13
N GLU A 181 15.81 -18.61 18.77
CA GLU A 181 15.71 -20.02 19.10
C GLU A 181 15.83 -20.21 20.63
N PRO A 182 14.98 -21.04 21.25
CA PRO A 182 15.08 -21.32 22.67
C PRO A 182 16.36 -22.10 23.00
N LYS A 183 16.76 -22.06 24.27
CA LYS A 183 17.87 -22.88 24.79
C LYS A 183 17.45 -24.35 24.78
N LYS A 184 18.32 -25.22 24.26
CA LYS A 184 18.12 -26.69 24.27
C LYS A 184 18.74 -27.29 25.53
N GLY A 185 18.11 -28.34 26.06
CA GLY A 185 18.65 -29.10 27.20
C GLY A 185 20.05 -29.66 26.88
N GLY A 186 20.93 -29.67 27.89
CA GLY A 186 22.32 -30.13 27.72
C GLY A 186 23.22 -29.22 26.89
N GLN A 187 22.77 -28.03 26.49
CA GLN A 187 23.56 -27.05 25.72
C GLN A 187 23.60 -25.69 26.43
N PRO A 188 24.74 -24.96 26.40
CA PRO A 188 24.82 -23.61 26.97
C PRO A 188 23.95 -22.56 26.26
N LYS A 189 23.74 -22.68 24.94
CA LYS A 189 22.84 -21.81 24.14
C LYS A 189 22.02 -22.66 23.15
N ALA A 190 21.27 -22.04 22.24
CA ALA A 190 20.44 -22.74 21.26
C ALA A 190 21.20 -23.76 20.39
N ARG A 191 22.47 -23.47 20.05
CA ARG A 191 23.33 -24.32 19.19
C ARG A 191 24.74 -24.55 19.73
N LYS A 192 25.22 -23.69 20.64
CA LYS A 192 26.57 -23.80 21.22
C LYS A 192 26.61 -25.09 22.05
N LYS A 193 27.54 -25.99 21.73
CA LYS A 193 27.81 -27.21 22.51
C LYS A 193 28.99 -26.96 23.47
N PHE A 194 29.08 -27.77 24.52
CA PHE A 194 30.31 -27.86 25.30
C PHE A 194 31.42 -28.52 24.47
N GLN A 195 32.68 -28.26 24.82
CA GLN A 195 33.80 -28.93 24.19
C GLN A 195 33.68 -30.45 24.42
N TRP A 196 33.73 -31.23 23.35
CA TRP A 196 33.77 -32.69 23.44
C TRP A 196 35.22 -33.14 23.62
N VAL A 197 35.47 -33.95 24.66
CA VAL A 197 36.78 -34.56 24.91
C VAL A 197 36.73 -35.97 24.34
N LYS A 198 37.44 -36.21 23.24
CA LYS A 198 37.65 -37.55 22.68
C LYS A 198 38.54 -38.34 23.64
N ARG A 199 38.13 -39.56 23.98
CA ARG A 199 38.92 -40.52 24.73
C ARG A 199 39.48 -41.58 23.79
#